data_AF-A0A183KYU3-F1
#
_entry.id   AF-A0A183KYU3-F1
#
_cell.length_a   1.000
_cell.length_b   1.000
_cell.length_c   1.000
_cell.angle_alpha   90.00
_cell.angle_beta   90.00
_cell.angle_gamma   90.00
#
_symmetry.space_group_name_H-M   'P 1'
#
loop_
_entity.id
_entity.type
_entity.pdbx_description
1 polymer ?
#
loop_
_entity_poly.entity_id
_entity_poly.type
_entity_poly.pdbx_seq_one_letter_code
_entity_poly.pdbx_strand_id
1 'polypeptide(L)'
;MFSTLICHILPKGFMIKPNELIISNITRDLQGTYKCLAQNGLEQNAWRVIELDVRYPPTIEMANLKLGQLLKGTTMVRAVISGNPINLFYWEFEGRPIHGPNSNCLVPMPNEKYCILVGK
;
A
#
# COMPACT_ATOMS: atom_id res chain seq x y z
N MET A 1 9.70 -30.87 26.97
CA MET A 1 10.28 -31.18 25.64
C MET A 1 9.64 -30.18 24.68
N PHE A 2 10.23 -28.99 24.56
CA PHE A 2 9.62 -27.88 23.81
C PHE A 2 9.89 -28.12 22.32
N SER A 3 8.82 -28.37 21.56
CA SER A 3 8.93 -28.58 20.12
C SER A 3 9.48 -27.31 19.47
N THR A 4 10.73 -27.38 19.05
CA THR A 4 11.40 -26.40 18.19
C THR A 4 10.75 -26.44 16.82
N LEU A 5 9.59 -25.80 16.68
CA LEU A 5 8.92 -25.64 15.39
C LEU A 5 9.53 -24.43 14.67
N ILE A 6 10.58 -24.77 13.90
CA ILE A 6 10.89 -24.21 12.58
C ILE A 6 10.76 -22.69 12.53
N CYS A 7 11.85 -22.01 12.90
CA CYS A 7 12.15 -20.66 12.44
C CYS A 7 12.18 -20.72 10.91
N HIS A 8 11.03 -20.52 10.25
CA HIS A 8 11.03 -20.04 8.88
C HIS A 8 11.94 -18.83 8.88
N ILE A 9 12.96 -18.85 8.01
CA ILE A 9 13.96 -17.79 7.88
C ILE A 9 13.22 -16.45 7.91
N LEU A 10 13.33 -15.77 9.05
CA LEU A 10 12.66 -14.48 9.20
C LEU A 10 13.37 -13.49 8.28
N PRO A 11 12.62 -12.63 7.57
CA PRO A 11 13.23 -11.58 6.79
C PRO A 11 14.16 -10.73 7.68
N LYS A 12 15.21 -10.16 7.09
CA LYS A 12 16.07 -9.22 7.83
C LYS A 12 15.20 -8.12 8.45
N GLY A 13 15.42 -7.84 9.73
CA GLY A 13 14.68 -6.83 10.48
C GLY A 13 13.58 -7.38 11.40
N PHE A 14 13.22 -8.66 11.27
CA PHE A 14 12.29 -9.35 12.18
C PHE A 14 13.05 -10.02 13.32
N MET A 15 12.64 -9.75 14.56
CA MET A 15 13.21 -10.34 15.76
C MET A 15 12.08 -10.78 16.70
N ILE A 16 12.02 -12.08 16.99
CA ILE A 16 11.05 -12.67 17.92
C ILE A 16 11.70 -12.82 19.29
N LYS A 17 11.07 -12.22 20.31
CA LYS A 17 11.32 -12.45 21.73
C LYS A 17 10.15 -13.25 22.32
N PRO A 18 10.26 -13.78 23.56
CA PRO A 18 9.22 -14.65 24.13
C PRO A 18 7.79 -14.09 24.04
N ASN A 19 7.62 -12.78 24.27
CA ASN A 19 6.31 -12.10 24.29
C ASN A 19 6.23 -10.93 23.30
N GLU A 20 7.22 -10.74 22.43
CA GLU A 20 7.30 -9.57 21.55
C GLU A 20 7.78 -9.96 20.16
N LEU A 21 7.20 -9.31 19.15
CA LEU A 21 7.75 -9.27 17.80
C LEU A 21 8.26 -7.86 17.54
N ILE A 22 9.55 -7.74 17.22
CA ILE A 22 10.18 -6.48 16.84
C ILE A 22 10.42 -6.52 15.33
N ILE A 23 9.90 -5.51 14.64
CA ILE A 23 10.10 -5.29 13.21
C ILE A 23 10.86 -3.97 13.05
N SER A 24 12.07 -4.03 12.51
CA SER A 24 12.92 -2.87 12.25
C SER A 24 13.01 -2.58 10.76
N ASN A 25 13.29 -1.32 10.41
CA ASN A 25 13.33 -0.84 9.02
C ASN A 25 12.04 -1.16 8.25
N ILE A 26 10.90 -0.74 8.81
CA ILE A 26 9.58 -0.99 8.22
C ILE A 26 9.53 -0.44 6.79
N THR A 27 9.09 -1.27 5.85
CA THR A 27 8.76 -0.89 4.47
C THR A 27 7.26 -1.05 4.24
N ARG A 28 6.77 -0.45 3.14
CA ARG A 28 5.35 -0.51 2.74
C ARG A 28 4.87 -1.95 2.55
N ASP A 29 5.74 -2.81 2.02
CA ASP A 29 5.48 -4.23 1.75
C ASP A 29 5.34 -5.09 3.01
N LEU A 30 5.70 -4.56 4.19
CA LEU A 30 5.48 -5.25 5.46
C LEU A 30 4.06 -5.04 6.02
N GLN A 31 3.25 -4.17 5.40
CA GLN A 31 1.85 -4.02 5.74
C GLN A 31 1.11 -5.36 5.60
N GLY A 32 0.20 -5.63 6.54
CA GLY A 32 -0.64 -6.81 6.46
C GLY A 32 -0.98 -7.42 7.82
N THR A 33 -1.46 -8.65 7.76
CA THR A 33 -2.02 -9.35 8.91
C THR A 33 -1.02 -10.33 9.51
N TYR A 34 -0.62 -10.08 10.75
CA TYR A 34 0.28 -10.93 11.51
C TYR A 34 -0.50 -11.80 12.49
N LYS A 35 -0.09 -13.06 12.65
CA LYS A 35 -0.69 -14.01 13.60
C LYS A 35 0.35 -14.49 14.60
N CYS A 36 0.11 -14.20 15.87
CA CYS A 36 0.85 -14.77 16.98
C CYS A 36 0.17 -16.08 17.40
N LEU A 37 0.96 -17.16 17.52
CA LEU A 37 0.50 -18.48 17.93
C LEU A 37 1.22 -18.88 19.22
N ALA A 38 0.45 -19.30 20.23
CA ALA A 38 0.97 -19.85 21.48
C ALA A 38 0.59 -21.33 21.57
N GLN A 39 1.60 -22.19 21.67
CA GLN A 39 1.45 -23.65 21.71
C GLN A 39 2.12 -24.22 22.95
N ASN A 40 1.33 -24.85 23.81
CA ASN A 40 1.79 -25.52 25.03
C ASN A 40 1.76 -27.06 24.91
N GLY A 41 1.62 -27.59 23.67
CA GLY A 41 1.58 -29.04 23.40
C GLY A 41 0.20 -29.70 23.57
N LEU A 42 -0.85 -28.92 23.83
CA LEU A 42 -2.24 -29.37 23.84
C LEU A 42 -2.88 -29.19 22.46
N GLU A 43 -3.99 -29.89 22.18
CA GLU A 43 -4.70 -29.80 20.88
C GLU A 43 -5.18 -28.39 20.54
N GLN A 44 -5.56 -27.60 21.56
CA GLN A 44 -6.07 -26.25 21.35
C GLN A 44 -4.97 -25.20 21.54
N ASN A 45 -4.55 -24.60 20.44
CA ASN A 45 -3.60 -23.49 20.45
C ASN A 45 -4.33 -22.16 20.67
N ALA A 46 -3.74 -21.27 21.48
CA ALA A 46 -4.18 -19.88 21.56
C ALA A 46 -3.52 -19.08 20.43
N TRP A 47 -4.24 -18.12 19.86
CA TRP A 47 -3.68 -17.23 18.85
C TRP A 47 -4.30 -15.84 18.92
N ARG A 48 -3.57 -14.86 18.40
CA ARG A 48 -4.02 -13.48 18.22
C ARG A 48 -3.62 -12.99 16.84
N VAL A 49 -4.53 -12.29 16.18
CA VAL A 49 -4.27 -11.60 14.91
C VAL A 49 -4.07 -10.11 15.17
N ILE A 50 -3.10 -9.52 14.47
CA ILE A 50 -2.69 -8.12 14.57
C ILE A 50 -2.59 -7.59 13.14
N GLU A 51 -3.22 -6.46 12.86
CA GLU A 51 -3.09 -5.76 11.58
C GLU A 51 -2.01 -4.69 11.69
N LEU A 52 -1.00 -4.74 10.82
CA LEU A 52 0.05 -3.73 10.72
C LEU A 52 -0.30 -2.76 9.59
N ASP A 53 -0.79 -1.58 9.96
CA ASP A 53 -1.04 -0.45 9.05
C ASP A 53 0.23 0.40 8.90
N VAL A 54 0.90 0.31 7.74
CA VAL A 54 2.10 1.10 7.47
C VAL A 54 1.71 2.41 6.78
N ARG A 55 1.90 3.52 7.48
CA ARG A 55 1.57 4.86 6.98
C ARG A 55 2.77 5.54 6.35
N TYR A 56 2.54 6.19 5.22
CA TYR A 56 3.59 6.84 4.45
C TYR A 56 3.05 7.98 3.57
N PRO A 57 3.86 9.01 3.29
CA PRO A 57 3.44 10.15 2.49
C PRO A 57 3.14 9.73 1.04
N PRO A 58 2.17 10.40 0.37
CA PRO A 58 1.92 10.16 -1.04
C PRO A 58 3.15 10.39 -1.92
N THR A 59 3.39 9.46 -2.84
CA THR A 59 4.38 9.56 -3.92
C THR A 59 3.65 9.59 -5.25
N ILE A 60 4.12 10.44 -6.16
CA ILE A 60 3.52 10.65 -7.49
C ILE A 60 4.52 10.28 -8.57
N GLU A 61 4.12 9.39 -9.47
CA GLU A 61 4.88 9.01 -10.64
C GLU A 61 4.11 9.39 -11.91
N MET A 62 4.65 10.33 -12.67
CA MET A 62 4.05 10.77 -13.93
C MET A 62 4.34 9.75 -15.02
N ALA A 63 3.28 9.21 -15.64
CA ALA A 63 3.44 8.32 -16.79
C ALA A 63 3.91 9.08 -18.04
N ASN A 64 3.54 10.36 -18.15
CA ASN A 64 3.88 11.22 -19.27
C ASN A 64 4.72 12.41 -18.79
N LEU A 65 6.04 12.38 -19.03
CA LEU A 65 6.94 13.49 -18.70
C LEU A 65 6.88 14.63 -19.73
N LYS A 66 6.60 14.28 -20.98
CA LYS A 66 6.39 15.22 -22.09
C LYS A 66 5.22 14.74 -22.91
N LEU A 67 4.34 15.66 -23.28
CA LEU A 67 3.19 15.40 -24.14
C LEU A 67 3.27 16.32 -25.36
N GLY A 68 3.25 15.72 -26.54
CA GLY A 68 3.05 16.43 -27.80
C GLY A 68 1.69 16.09 -28.36
N GLN A 69 0.96 17.09 -28.85
CA GLN A 69 -0.34 16.89 -29.48
C GLN A 69 -0.57 17.96 -30.56
N LEU A 70 -1.32 17.59 -31.60
CA LEU A 70 -1.82 18.51 -32.61
C LEU A 70 -2.74 19.56 -31.98
N LEU A 71 -2.81 20.74 -32.59
CA LEU A 71 -3.80 21.76 -32.22
C LEU A 71 -5.21 21.14 -32.26
N LYS A 72 -5.96 21.32 -31.16
CA LYS A 72 -7.30 20.75 -30.93
C LYS A 72 -7.35 19.22 -30.81
N GLY A 73 -6.21 18.53 -30.73
CA GLY A 73 -6.16 17.10 -30.44
C GLY A 73 -6.40 16.80 -28.96
N THR A 74 -7.04 15.67 -28.67
CA THR A 74 -7.27 15.20 -27.29
C THR A 74 -6.02 14.50 -26.76
N THR A 75 -5.66 14.75 -25.51
CA THR A 75 -4.55 14.05 -24.84
C THR A 75 -4.97 13.52 -23.47
N MET A 76 -4.16 12.63 -22.90
CA MET A 76 -4.37 12.03 -21.59
C MET A 76 -3.14 12.28 -20.73
N VAL A 77 -3.34 12.94 -19.58
CA VAL A 77 -2.34 13.02 -18.52
C VAL A 77 -2.62 11.90 -17.54
N ARG A 78 -1.58 11.14 -17.17
CA ARG A 78 -1.69 10.03 -16.23
C ARG A 78 -0.60 10.14 -15.18
N ALA A 79 -1.00 9.97 -13.92
CA ALA A 79 -0.12 9.80 -12.79
C ALA A 79 -0.51 8.54 -12.02
N VAL A 80 0.48 7.87 -11.44
CA VAL A 80 0.29 6.82 -10.44
C VAL A 80 0.58 7.46 -9.08
N ILE A 81 -0.37 7.35 -8.16
CA ILE A 81 -0.24 7.90 -6.81
C ILE A 81 -0.29 6.74 -5.82
N SER A 82 0.68 6.68 -4.92
CA SER A 82 0.75 5.69 -3.83
C SER A 82 0.91 6.43 -2.51
N GLY A 83 0.08 6.13 -1.52
CA GLY A 83 0.08 6.80 -0.22
C GLY A 83 -0.85 6.09 0.76
N ASN A 84 -0.57 6.21 2.05
CA ASN A 84 -1.46 5.69 3.09
C ASN A 84 -1.48 6.62 4.32
N PRO A 85 -2.57 7.38 4.56
CA PRO A 85 -3.73 7.58 3.68
C PRO A 85 -3.45 8.61 2.57
N ILE A 86 -4.29 8.62 1.53
CA ILE A 86 -4.35 9.70 0.53
C ILE A 86 -5.59 10.56 0.83
N ASN A 87 -5.37 11.79 1.31
CA ASN A 87 -6.47 12.67 1.74
C ASN A 87 -7.07 13.50 0.58
N LEU A 88 -6.22 14.03 -0.30
CA LEU A 88 -6.64 14.88 -1.42
C LEU A 88 -5.62 14.78 -2.56
N PHE A 89 -6.10 14.66 -3.78
CA PHE A 89 -5.32 14.82 -5.01
C PHE A 89 -6.18 15.55 -6.04
N TYR A 90 -5.58 16.44 -6.83
CA TYR A 90 -6.25 17.14 -7.91
C TYR A 90 -5.25 17.56 -8.98
N TRP A 91 -5.73 17.76 -10.20
CA TRP A 91 -4.94 18.35 -11.28
C TRP A 91 -5.10 19.86 -11.26
N GLU A 92 -4.01 20.59 -11.51
CA GLU A 92 -4.05 22.04 -11.73
C GLU A 92 -3.19 22.43 -12.92
N PHE A 93 -3.56 23.54 -13.55
CA PHE A 93 -2.79 24.18 -14.60
C PHE A 93 -2.77 25.68 -14.34
N GLU A 94 -1.57 26.27 -14.21
CA GLU A 94 -1.38 27.69 -13.92
C GLU A 94 -2.18 28.17 -12.69
N GLY A 95 -2.18 27.38 -11.62
CA GLY A 95 -2.88 27.69 -10.36
C GLY A 95 -4.40 27.55 -10.42
N ARG A 96 -4.95 26.99 -11.51
CA ARG A 96 -6.38 26.72 -11.66
C ARG A 96 -6.65 25.22 -11.63
N PRO A 97 -7.54 24.73 -10.76
CA PRO A 97 -7.95 23.33 -10.77
C PRO A 97 -8.52 22.93 -12.13
N ILE A 98 -8.05 21.80 -12.66
CA ILE A 98 -8.60 21.20 -13.86
C ILE A 98 -9.76 20.30 -13.44
N HIS A 99 -10.97 20.75 -13.77
CA HIS A 99 -12.17 19.93 -13.68
C HIS A 99 -12.39 19.26 -15.04
N GLY A 100 -11.89 18.02 -15.17
CA GLY A 100 -12.12 17.21 -16.35
C GLY A 100 -13.48 16.48 -16.26
N PRO A 101 -14.06 16.04 -17.40
CA PRO A 101 -15.25 15.19 -17.37
C PRO A 101 -15.05 13.90 -16.56
N ASN A 102 -13.80 13.45 -16.47
CA ASN A 102 -13.35 12.26 -15.73
C ASN A 102 -12.28 12.61 -14.67
N SER A 103 -12.23 13.85 -14.16
CA SER A 103 -11.25 14.23 -13.11
C SER A 103 -11.56 13.66 -11.74
N ASN A 104 -12.70 12.99 -11.62
CA ASN A 104 -13.11 12.32 -10.41
C ASN A 104 -12.51 10.91 -10.44
N CYS A 105 -11.30 10.70 -9.91
CA CYS A 105 -10.96 9.34 -9.46
C CYS A 105 -11.78 9.09 -8.19
N LEU A 106 -13.06 8.78 -8.37
CA LEU A 106 -13.85 8.16 -7.33
C LEU A 106 -13.34 6.73 -7.21
N VAL A 107 -12.98 6.38 -5.98
CA VAL A 107 -12.89 5.04 -5.37
C VAL A 107 -13.48 3.93 -6.26
N PRO A 108 -12.77 2.80 -6.45
CA PRO A 108 -12.89 1.95 -7.63
C PRO A 108 -14.32 1.41 -7.82
N MET A 109 -15.00 1.92 -8.83
CA MET A 109 -16.14 1.24 -9.46
C MET A 109 -15.67 0.47 -10.69
N PRO A 110 -16.33 -0.65 -11.05
CA PRO A 110 -15.72 -1.70 -11.88
C PRO A 110 -15.46 -1.35 -13.35
N ASN A 111 -15.84 -0.16 -13.84
CA ASN A 111 -15.91 0.14 -15.27
C ASN A 111 -15.37 1.52 -15.72
N GLU A 112 -14.48 2.17 -14.95
CA GLU A 112 -13.93 3.47 -15.37
C GLU A 112 -12.39 3.53 -15.43
N LYS A 113 -11.92 4.37 -16.35
CA LYS A 113 -10.67 4.26 -17.09
C LYS A 113 -9.43 4.75 -16.33
N TYR A 114 -9.27 4.48 -15.03
CA TYR A 114 -8.04 4.78 -14.27
C TYR A 114 -7.83 3.77 -13.13
N CYS A 115 -6.62 3.19 -13.06
CA CYS A 115 -6.26 2.19 -12.06
C CYS A 115 -5.57 2.86 -10.87
N ILE A 116 -6.13 2.71 -9.66
CA ILE A 116 -5.32 2.70 -8.45
C ILE A 116 -4.64 1.32 -8.45
N LEU A 117 -3.36 1.26 -8.79
CA LEU A 117 -2.56 0.11 -8.40
C LEU A 117 -2.23 0.31 -6.93
N VAL A 118 -3.12 -0.14 -6.05
CA VAL A 118 -2.75 -0.40 -4.66
C VAL A 118 -1.72 -1.52 -4.76
N GLY A 119 -0.44 -1.17 -4.58
CA GLY A 119 0.64 -2.16 -4.56
C GLY A 119 0.28 -3.29 -3.61
N LYS A 120 0.48 -4.53 -4.07
CA LYS A 120 0.43 -5.72 -3.23
C LYS A 120 1.54 -5.68 -2.19
#